data_AF-A0A4U0X0L7-F1
#
_entry.id   AF-A0A4U0X0L7-F1
#
_cell.length_a   1.000
_cell.length_b   1.000
_cell.length_c   1.000
_cell.angle_alpha   90.00
_cell.angle_beta   90.00
_cell.angle_gamma   90.00
#
_symmetry.space_group_name_H-M   'P 1'
#
loop_
_entity.id
_entity.type
_entity.pdbx_description
1 polymer ?
#
loop_
_entity_poly.entity_id
_entity_poly.type
_entity_poly.pdbx_seq_one_letter_code
_entity_poly.pdbx_strand_id
1 'polypeptide(L)'
;MLSTTTTTLLLAASSLVAAQTTVNGSDNFVNAAFKAFTGDQFQKYTLTAAGINASFIPYGARLTNLYVCDQNGTMQDVVVGYDNATQYLHDSETNHTYFGAVVGRYANRIKNGTFEIDGQTSTIPDNEHGGLNPLHGGFVGYDQQNWTIASQTGNSITFVFYDQAQQGFPGDLLNVATYTLTDEPAWISRIVSIPLNDATPIMLANHVYWNLGAFVDEEAVTVLNDTLYMPYADRIIEVDSILIPTGAIN
;
A
#
# COMPACT_ATOMS: atom_id res chain seq x y z
N MET A 1 2.97 51.61 4.76
CA MET A 1 4.02 50.80 5.41
C MET A 1 3.36 49.60 6.06
N LEU A 2 3.29 48.47 5.34
CA LEU A 2 2.88 47.19 5.92
C LEU A 2 4.02 46.19 5.69
N SER A 3 4.50 45.67 6.80
CA SER A 3 5.57 44.68 6.91
C SER A 3 5.06 43.32 6.46
N THR A 4 5.72 42.76 5.44
CA THR A 4 5.63 41.36 4.99
C THR A 4 6.29 40.42 5.99
N THR A 5 5.67 39.29 6.27
CA THR A 5 6.37 38.11 6.80
C THR A 5 5.99 36.90 5.97
N THR A 6 6.82 36.62 4.98
CA THR A 6 6.81 35.38 4.21
C THR A 6 7.70 34.38 4.96
N THR A 7 7.12 33.32 5.53
CA THR A 7 7.89 32.26 6.18
C THR A 7 8.34 31.26 5.12
N THR A 8 9.60 31.36 4.70
CA THR A 8 10.25 30.39 3.81
C THR A 8 10.62 29.15 4.61
N LEU A 9 10.00 28.00 4.31
CA LEU A 9 10.37 26.71 4.88
C LEU A 9 11.66 26.22 4.21
N LEU A 10 12.79 26.32 4.92
CA LEU A 10 14.08 25.84 4.45
C LEU A 10 14.14 24.30 4.65
N LEU A 11 14.06 23.52 3.57
CA LEU A 11 14.47 22.12 3.61
C LEU A 11 16.01 22.09 3.73
N ALA A 12 16.51 21.69 4.90
CA ALA A 12 17.91 21.36 5.08
C ALA A 12 18.21 20.04 4.37
N ALA A 13 18.69 20.12 3.13
CA ALA A 13 19.38 19.02 2.47
C ALA A 13 20.80 18.93 3.05
N SER A 14 21.02 18.03 4.00
CA SER A 14 22.36 17.67 4.45
C SER A 14 23.07 16.90 3.35
N SER A 15 24.06 17.55 2.73
CA SER A 15 24.99 16.94 1.77
C SER A 15 25.82 15.85 2.45
N LEU A 16 25.60 14.58 2.08
CA LEU A 16 26.59 13.53 2.32
C LEU A 16 27.70 13.68 1.27
N VAL A 17 28.88 14.05 1.74
CA VAL A 17 30.13 13.93 0.99
C VAL A 17 30.44 12.42 0.88
N ALA A 18 30.43 11.89 -0.34
CA ALA A 18 30.84 10.52 -0.59
C ALA A 18 32.36 10.39 -0.38
N ALA A 19 32.76 9.74 0.72
CA ALA A 19 34.11 9.19 0.83
C ALA A 19 34.16 7.94 -0.05
N GLN A 20 34.94 7.99 -1.14
CA GLN A 20 35.23 6.82 -1.96
C GLN A 20 36.14 5.87 -1.18
N THR A 21 35.55 4.89 -0.49
CA THR A 21 36.23 3.66 -0.12
C THR A 21 35.86 2.60 -1.14
N THR A 22 36.82 2.20 -1.98
CA THR A 22 36.73 1.01 -2.82
C THR A 22 36.62 -0.21 -1.91
N VAL A 23 35.40 -0.65 -1.66
CA VAL A 23 35.11 -1.95 -1.05
C VAL A 23 34.43 -2.79 -2.12
N ASN A 24 35.12 -3.83 -2.60
CA ASN A 24 34.50 -4.91 -3.35
C ASN A 24 33.49 -5.60 -2.43
N GLY A 25 32.21 -5.27 -2.59
CA GLY A 25 31.12 -5.82 -1.78
C GLY A 25 29.89 -4.90 -1.75
N SER A 26 29.31 -4.60 -2.90
CA SER A 26 28.08 -3.80 -3.03
C SER A 26 26.89 -4.40 -2.26
N ASP A 27 26.82 -5.72 -2.18
CA ASP A 27 25.65 -6.41 -1.64
C ASP A 27 25.56 -6.33 -0.11
N ASN A 28 26.70 -6.13 0.58
CA ASN A 28 26.74 -6.09 2.05
C ASN A 28 26.37 -4.73 2.65
N PHE A 29 26.49 -3.63 1.91
CA PHE A 29 26.15 -2.30 2.43
C PHE A 29 24.64 -2.00 2.39
N VAL A 30 23.94 -2.44 1.35
CA VAL A 30 22.49 -2.21 1.21
C VAL A 30 21.72 -3.08 2.22
N ASN A 31 22.15 -4.31 2.43
CA ASN A 31 21.55 -5.26 3.38
C ASN A 31 21.74 -4.82 4.85
N ALA A 32 22.81 -4.06 5.15
CA ALA A 32 23.03 -3.50 6.48
C ALA A 32 22.21 -2.22 6.75
N ALA A 33 21.80 -1.49 5.70
CA ALA A 33 21.07 -0.24 5.82
C ALA A 33 19.57 -0.45 6.08
N PHE A 34 18.98 -1.52 5.52
CA PHE A 34 17.57 -1.85 5.70
C PHE A 34 17.43 -3.10 6.57
N LYS A 35 17.16 -2.90 7.86
CA LYS A 35 16.97 -4.01 8.80
C LYS A 35 15.80 -4.88 8.35
N ALA A 36 16.06 -6.17 8.20
CA ALA A 36 15.01 -7.18 8.00
C ALA A 36 13.98 -7.12 9.13
N PHE A 37 12.75 -7.53 8.81
CA PHE A 37 11.68 -7.65 9.80
C PHE A 37 12.04 -8.67 10.88
N THR A 38 11.88 -8.32 12.16
CA THR A 38 12.23 -9.18 13.31
C THR A 38 11.11 -9.30 14.36
N GLY A 39 9.88 -8.91 14.03
CA GLY A 39 8.74 -8.89 14.96
C GLY A 39 7.70 -9.99 14.73
N ASP A 40 6.55 -9.85 15.38
CA ASP A 40 5.34 -10.60 15.03
C ASP A 40 4.60 -9.85 13.91
N GLN A 41 4.49 -10.49 12.74
CA GLN A 41 3.89 -9.90 11.54
C GLN A 41 2.38 -9.64 11.67
N PHE A 42 1.75 -10.26 12.67
CA PHE A 42 0.32 -10.17 12.94
C PHE A 42 0.01 -9.34 14.19
N GLN A 43 1.02 -8.76 14.83
CA GLN A 43 0.80 -7.84 15.94
C GLN A 43 0.01 -6.62 15.46
N LYS A 44 -1.10 -6.34 16.14
CA LYS A 44 -1.98 -5.21 15.84
C LYS A 44 -1.47 -3.93 16.53
N TYR A 45 -1.37 -2.86 15.76
CA TYR A 45 -0.96 -1.53 16.20
C TYR A 45 -2.11 -0.56 15.97
N THR A 46 -2.68 -0.03 17.06
CA THR A 46 -3.81 0.90 16.99
C THR A 46 -3.34 2.33 17.13
N LEU A 47 -3.80 3.16 16.20
CA LEU A 47 -3.70 4.60 16.20
C LEU A 47 -5.04 5.19 16.67
N THR A 48 -4.97 6.30 17.39
CA THR A 48 -6.14 7.03 17.88
C THR A 48 -6.00 8.52 17.64
N ALA A 49 -7.09 9.15 17.19
CA ALA A 49 -7.31 10.58 17.22
C ALA A 49 -8.78 10.87 17.57
N ALA A 50 -9.18 12.13 17.70
CA ALA A 50 -10.57 12.46 18.00
C ALA A 50 -11.53 11.88 16.94
N GLY A 51 -12.49 11.05 17.35
CA GLY A 51 -13.54 10.50 16.48
C GLY A 51 -13.09 9.44 15.47
N ILE A 52 -11.85 8.97 15.53
CA ILE A 52 -11.30 7.97 14.60
C ILE A 52 -10.24 7.07 15.26
N ASN A 53 -10.35 5.77 15.05
CA ASN A 53 -9.33 4.79 15.43
C ASN A 53 -9.00 3.90 14.23
N ALA A 54 -7.73 3.58 14.04
CA ALA A 54 -7.31 2.69 12.96
C ALA A 54 -6.29 1.68 13.48
N SER A 55 -6.45 0.43 13.09
CA SER A 55 -5.53 -0.63 13.46
C SER A 55 -4.78 -1.15 12.25
N PHE A 56 -3.48 -1.40 12.41
CA PHE A 56 -2.61 -1.88 11.35
C PHE A 56 -1.80 -3.11 11.80
N ILE A 57 -1.38 -3.93 10.85
CA ILE A 57 -0.41 -5.01 11.06
C ILE A 57 0.78 -4.91 10.10
N PRO A 58 1.97 -5.39 10.49
CA PRO A 58 3.15 -5.43 9.62
C PRO A 58 2.98 -6.23 8.32
N TYR A 59 2.23 -7.34 8.35
CA TYR A 59 1.95 -8.17 7.18
C TYR A 59 1.15 -7.38 6.14
N GLY A 60 1.81 -6.97 5.05
CA GLY A 60 1.25 -6.12 4.00
C GLY A 60 1.09 -4.63 4.36
N ALA A 61 1.71 -4.16 5.45
CA ALA A 61 1.49 -2.81 6.01
C ALA A 61 -0.01 -2.45 6.05
N ARG A 62 -0.81 -3.40 6.54
CA ARG A 62 -2.23 -3.58 6.25
C ARG A 62 -3.11 -2.88 7.27
N LEU A 63 -4.14 -2.18 6.81
CA LEU A 63 -5.24 -1.69 7.65
C LEU A 63 -6.16 -2.87 7.99
N THR A 64 -6.38 -3.14 9.28
CA THR A 64 -7.27 -4.22 9.73
C THR A 64 -8.61 -3.73 10.25
N ASN A 65 -8.67 -2.50 10.74
CA ASN A 65 -9.87 -1.89 11.30
C ASN A 65 -9.81 -0.37 11.12
N LEU A 66 -10.94 0.26 10.88
CA LEU A 66 -11.09 1.71 10.84
C LEU A 66 -12.42 2.09 11.45
N TYR A 67 -12.37 2.53 12.70
CA TYR A 67 -13.54 2.96 13.44
C TYR A 67 -13.77 4.45 13.24
N VAL A 68 -15.01 4.83 12.93
CA VAL A 68 -15.49 6.21 12.88
C VAL A 68 -16.87 6.31 13.54
N CYS A 69 -17.25 7.51 14.00
CA CYS A 69 -18.55 7.72 14.62
C CYS A 69 -19.68 7.73 13.57
N ASP A 70 -20.76 6.99 13.84
CA ASP A 70 -22.04 7.14 13.16
C ASP A 70 -22.78 8.43 13.58
N GLN A 71 -23.97 8.65 13.03
CA GLN A 71 -24.80 9.82 13.34
C GLN A 71 -25.25 9.92 14.82
N ASN A 72 -25.20 8.81 15.57
CA ASN A 72 -25.54 8.75 16.98
C ASN A 72 -24.29 8.86 17.89
N GLY A 73 -23.10 9.01 17.31
CA GLY A 73 -21.82 9.05 18.03
C GLY A 73 -21.27 7.68 18.42
N THR A 74 -21.78 6.59 17.85
CA THR A 74 -21.29 5.23 18.10
C THR A 74 -20.15 4.92 17.13
N MET A 75 -19.02 4.42 17.65
CA MET A 75 -17.90 4.01 16.81
C MET A 75 -18.23 2.70 16.07
N GLN A 76 -18.14 2.74 14.74
CA GLN A 76 -18.40 1.61 13.86
C GLN A 76 -17.17 1.32 13.00
N ASP A 77 -16.83 0.04 12.81
CA ASP A 77 -15.77 -0.37 11.91
C ASP A 77 -16.29 -0.40 10.47
N VAL A 78 -15.76 0.49 9.63
CA VAL A 78 -16.28 0.70 8.27
C VAL A 78 -15.45 0.03 7.18
N VAL A 79 -14.49 -0.83 7.56
CA VAL A 79 -13.67 -1.60 6.61
C VAL A 79 -13.86 -3.10 6.76
N VAL A 80 -13.75 -3.81 5.64
CA VAL A 80 -13.85 -5.27 5.61
C VAL A 80 -12.50 -5.89 5.92
N GLY A 81 -12.50 -6.91 6.79
CA GLY A 81 -11.29 -7.63 7.17
C GLY A 81 -11.58 -8.73 8.18
N TYR A 82 -10.55 -9.10 8.93
CA TYR A 82 -10.61 -10.15 9.95
C TYR A 82 -10.23 -9.61 11.33
N ASP A 83 -10.96 -10.06 12.35
CA ASP A 83 -10.64 -9.77 13.75
C ASP A 83 -9.30 -10.39 14.17
N ASN A 84 -9.09 -11.64 13.75
CA ASN A 84 -7.86 -12.38 13.97
C ASN A 84 -6.88 -12.13 12.82
N ALA A 85 -5.78 -11.44 13.13
CA ALA A 85 -4.76 -11.09 12.15
C ALA A 85 -4.11 -12.29 11.44
N THR A 86 -4.10 -13.49 12.05
CA THR A 86 -3.55 -14.68 11.36
C THR A 86 -4.42 -15.16 10.20
N GLN A 87 -5.70 -14.75 10.13
CA GLN A 87 -6.58 -15.08 9.02
C GLN A 87 -6.16 -14.40 7.70
N TYR A 88 -5.43 -13.29 7.77
CA TYR A 88 -4.91 -12.64 6.57
C TYR A 88 -3.91 -13.51 5.81
N LEU A 89 -3.13 -14.35 6.50
CA LEU A 89 -2.27 -15.33 5.84
C LEU A 89 -3.09 -16.41 5.14
N HIS A 90 -4.11 -16.94 5.83
CA HIS A 90 -5.00 -17.94 5.24
C HIS A 90 -5.74 -17.39 4.01
N ASP A 91 -6.19 -16.13 4.06
CA ASP A 91 -6.79 -15.45 2.93
C ASP A 91 -5.80 -15.37 1.75
N SER A 92 -4.56 -14.91 1.98
CA SER A 92 -3.52 -14.84 0.94
C SER A 92 -3.19 -16.20 0.32
N GLU A 93 -3.35 -17.30 1.06
CA GLU A 93 -3.16 -18.67 0.56
C GLU A 93 -4.38 -19.25 -0.17
N THR A 94 -5.54 -18.59 -0.10
CA THR A 94 -6.82 -19.10 -0.61
C THR A 94 -7.50 -18.15 -1.59
N ASN A 95 -8.36 -17.25 -1.10
CA ASN A 95 -9.13 -16.33 -1.94
C ASN A 95 -8.31 -15.14 -2.42
N HIS A 96 -7.24 -14.82 -1.68
CA HIS A 96 -6.32 -13.71 -1.91
C HIS A 96 -7.07 -12.39 -2.14
N THR A 97 -7.87 -11.96 -1.15
CA THR A 97 -8.75 -10.79 -1.29
C THR A 97 -8.02 -9.45 -1.12
N TYR A 98 -6.77 -9.47 -0.67
CA TYR A 98 -5.93 -8.29 -0.42
C TYR A 98 -6.47 -7.32 0.64
N PHE A 99 -7.45 -7.72 1.46
CA PHE A 99 -8.15 -6.82 2.40
C PHE A 99 -7.20 -5.89 3.17
N GLY A 100 -7.31 -4.59 2.89
CA GLY A 100 -6.64 -3.50 3.59
C GLY A 100 -5.13 -3.38 3.36
N ALA A 101 -4.54 -4.22 2.52
CA ALA A 101 -3.09 -4.29 2.35
C ALA A 101 -2.56 -3.25 1.35
N VAL A 102 -1.26 -2.96 1.42
CA VAL A 102 -0.55 -2.30 0.32
C VAL A 102 -0.31 -3.33 -0.78
N VAL A 103 -0.79 -3.06 -1.99
CA VAL A 103 -0.51 -3.88 -3.18
C VAL A 103 0.57 -3.23 -4.05
N GLY A 104 1.46 -4.04 -4.58
CA GLY A 104 2.63 -3.63 -5.36
C GLY A 104 3.56 -4.82 -5.67
N ARG A 105 4.62 -4.64 -6.45
CA ARG A 105 5.18 -3.39 -6.98
C ARG A 105 4.29 -2.67 -8.02
N TYR A 106 3.44 -3.43 -8.70
CA TYR A 106 2.49 -2.93 -9.68
C TYR A 106 1.08 -3.40 -9.35
N ALA A 107 0.22 -2.47 -8.91
CA ALA A 107 -1.18 -2.71 -8.65
C ALA A 107 -1.94 -2.93 -9.96
N ASN A 108 -2.99 -3.76 -9.91
CA ASN A 108 -3.75 -4.19 -11.07
C ASN A 108 -2.91 -5.11 -11.99
N ARG A 109 -3.28 -5.19 -13.27
CA ARG A 109 -2.78 -6.20 -14.21
C ARG A 109 -1.73 -5.65 -15.16
N ILE A 110 -0.82 -6.52 -15.59
CA ILE A 110 0.11 -6.26 -16.69
C ILE A 110 -0.25 -7.20 -17.83
N LYS A 111 -0.58 -6.64 -19.00
CA LYS A 111 -0.98 -7.43 -20.17
C LYS A 111 0.12 -8.42 -20.56
N ASN A 112 -0.25 -9.69 -20.78
CA ASN A 112 0.65 -10.79 -21.14
C ASN A 112 1.81 -11.03 -20.17
N GLY A 113 1.71 -10.55 -18.92
CA GLY A 113 2.76 -10.71 -17.92
C GLY A 113 4.11 -10.10 -18.30
N THR A 114 4.17 -9.21 -19.28
CA THR A 114 5.44 -8.72 -19.82
C THR A 114 5.43 -7.22 -20.06
N PHE A 115 6.59 -6.61 -19.91
CA PHE A 115 6.85 -5.24 -20.31
C PHE A 115 8.32 -5.09 -20.74
N GLU A 116 8.64 -3.97 -21.37
CA GLU A 116 9.98 -3.68 -21.85
C GLU A 116 10.45 -2.31 -21.34
N ILE A 117 11.69 -2.24 -20.89
CA ILE A 117 12.42 -1.00 -20.57
C ILE A 117 13.76 -1.06 -21.30
N ASP A 118 14.08 -0.06 -22.11
CA ASP A 118 15.35 0.06 -22.84
C ASP A 118 15.75 -1.20 -23.62
N GLY A 119 14.78 -1.86 -24.27
CA GLY A 119 15.01 -3.08 -25.05
C GLY A 119 15.15 -4.36 -24.23
N GLN A 120 15.03 -4.30 -22.90
CA GLN A 120 15.04 -5.46 -22.03
C GLN A 120 13.63 -5.84 -21.61
N THR A 121 13.21 -7.06 -21.97
CA THR A 121 11.92 -7.62 -21.59
C THR A 121 11.99 -8.23 -20.19
N SER A 122 11.04 -7.85 -19.34
CA SER A 122 10.78 -8.48 -18.04
C SER A 122 9.50 -9.31 -18.11
N THR A 123 9.48 -10.43 -17.39
CA THR A 123 8.31 -11.31 -17.25
C THR A 123 7.91 -11.39 -15.78
N ILE A 124 6.63 -11.14 -15.50
CA ILE A 124 6.01 -11.18 -14.18
C ILE A 124 5.13 -12.43 -14.10
N PRO A 125 5.13 -13.17 -12.98
CA PRO A 125 4.35 -14.40 -12.85
C PRO A 125 2.84 -14.19 -13.00
N ASP A 126 2.20 -15.00 -13.85
CA ASP A 126 0.75 -14.97 -14.07
C ASP A 126 0.00 -15.67 -12.92
N ASN A 127 -0.46 -14.89 -11.94
CA ASN A 127 -1.15 -15.38 -10.74
C ASN A 127 -2.67 -15.28 -10.81
N GLU A 128 -3.26 -14.83 -11.91
CA GLU A 128 -4.71 -14.64 -12.04
C GLU A 128 -5.28 -15.29 -13.31
N HIS A 129 -6.61 -15.44 -13.34
CA HIS A 129 -7.40 -15.91 -14.50
C HIS A 129 -6.89 -17.24 -15.08
N GLY A 130 -6.41 -18.14 -14.23
CA GLY A 130 -5.85 -19.42 -14.65
C GLY A 130 -4.47 -19.32 -15.30
N GLY A 131 -3.69 -18.28 -14.96
CA GLY A 131 -2.35 -18.05 -15.50
C GLY A 131 -2.33 -17.25 -16.79
N LEU A 132 -3.31 -16.37 -17.00
CA LEU A 132 -3.41 -15.53 -18.21
C LEU A 132 -2.78 -14.14 -18.03
N ASN A 133 -2.67 -13.67 -16.79
CA ASN A 133 -2.04 -12.39 -16.48
C ASN A 133 -1.56 -12.34 -15.02
N PRO A 134 -0.58 -11.50 -14.71
CA PRO A 134 -0.28 -11.10 -13.36
C PRO A 134 -1.34 -10.13 -12.84
N LEU A 135 -1.45 -10.09 -11.52
CA LEU A 135 -2.27 -9.17 -10.74
C LEU A 135 -1.48 -8.78 -9.48
N HIS A 136 -1.50 -7.49 -9.16
CA HIS A 136 -1.03 -6.94 -7.87
C HIS A 136 0.43 -7.32 -7.50
N GLY A 137 1.29 -7.45 -8.50
CA GLY A 137 2.71 -7.73 -8.31
C GLY A 137 3.11 -9.21 -8.39
N GLY A 138 2.18 -10.12 -8.68
CA GLY A 138 2.48 -11.55 -8.88
C GLY A 138 2.13 -12.42 -7.67
N PHE A 139 2.69 -13.63 -7.60
CA PHE A 139 2.33 -14.62 -6.58
C PHE A 139 2.61 -14.15 -5.14
N VAL A 140 3.71 -13.43 -4.92
CA VAL A 140 4.07 -12.88 -3.61
C VAL A 140 4.29 -11.38 -3.75
N GLY A 141 3.20 -10.65 -3.89
CA GLY A 141 3.15 -9.19 -3.91
C GLY A 141 3.39 -8.55 -2.54
N TYR A 142 3.36 -7.22 -2.50
CA TYR A 142 3.65 -6.45 -1.28
C TYR A 142 2.67 -6.68 -0.13
N ASP A 143 1.48 -7.18 -0.44
CA ASP A 143 0.41 -7.49 0.51
C ASP A 143 0.76 -8.68 1.42
N GLN A 144 1.67 -9.54 0.96
CA GLN A 144 2.17 -10.72 1.67
C GLN A 144 3.56 -10.52 2.29
N GLN A 145 4.16 -9.34 2.09
CA GLN A 145 5.48 -9.04 2.63
C GLN A 145 5.37 -8.61 4.09
N ASN A 146 6.44 -8.85 4.84
CA ASN A 146 6.56 -8.35 6.21
C ASN A 146 7.26 -7.01 6.21
N TRP A 147 6.53 -5.99 6.63
CA TRP A 147 7.05 -4.63 6.68
C TRP A 147 7.61 -4.31 8.06
N THR A 148 8.80 -3.73 8.10
CA THR A 148 9.42 -3.27 9.35
C THR A 148 8.78 -1.96 9.79
N ILE A 149 8.43 -1.82 11.07
CA ILE A 149 7.98 -0.54 11.62
C ILE A 149 9.21 0.36 11.83
N ALA A 150 9.29 1.44 11.05
CA ALA A 150 10.37 2.42 11.14
C ALA A 150 10.09 3.48 12.23
N SER A 151 8.83 3.83 12.45
CA SER A 151 8.42 4.78 13.48
C SER A 151 6.96 4.60 13.86
N GLN A 152 6.62 4.88 15.12
CA GLN A 152 5.24 4.88 15.61
C GLN A 152 5.05 5.97 16.66
N THR A 153 3.88 6.61 16.62
CA THR A 153 3.36 7.53 17.63
C THR A 153 1.91 7.13 17.95
N GLY A 154 1.22 7.86 18.83
CA GLY A 154 -0.18 7.55 19.17
C GLY A 154 -1.16 7.66 17.99
N ASN A 155 -0.85 8.49 16.98
CA ASN A 155 -1.72 8.77 15.84
C ASN A 155 -1.03 8.56 14.47
N SER A 156 0.18 8.02 14.42
CA SER A 156 0.85 7.73 13.15
C SER A 156 1.79 6.54 13.23
N ILE A 157 1.88 5.76 12.15
CA ILE A 157 2.78 4.63 11.99
C ILE A 157 3.43 4.67 10.60
N THR A 158 4.71 4.32 10.52
CA THR A 158 5.46 4.19 9.26
C THR A 158 6.05 2.80 9.15
N PHE A 159 5.72 2.13 8.06
CA PHE A 159 6.23 0.83 7.65
C PHE A 159 7.26 1.01 6.53
N VAL A 160 8.28 0.14 6.51
CA VAL A 160 9.28 0.08 5.44
C VAL A 160 9.47 -1.36 4.98
N PHE A 161 9.62 -1.54 3.67
CA PHE A 161 9.91 -2.83 3.04
C PHE A 161 10.93 -2.64 1.92
N TYR A 162 12.00 -3.44 1.96
CA TYR A 162 13.04 -3.43 0.94
C TYR A 162 12.79 -4.58 -0.04
N ASP A 163 12.47 -4.21 -1.28
CA ASP A 163 12.22 -5.13 -2.38
C ASP A 163 13.51 -5.28 -3.21
N GLN A 164 14.03 -6.51 -3.26
CA GLN A 164 15.26 -6.87 -3.97
C GLN A 164 14.94 -7.47 -5.35
N ALA A 165 14.40 -6.65 -6.26
CA ALA A 165 14.01 -7.07 -7.61
C ALA A 165 13.10 -8.32 -7.63
N GLN A 166 12.12 -8.36 -6.72
CA GLN A 166 11.26 -9.52 -6.56
C GLN A 166 10.27 -9.69 -7.72
N GLN A 167 9.72 -10.90 -7.87
CA GLN A 167 8.65 -11.24 -8.82
C GLN A 167 8.98 -10.94 -10.30
N GLY A 168 10.27 -10.83 -10.65
CA GLY A 168 10.72 -10.60 -12.02
C GLY A 168 10.79 -9.12 -12.44
N PHE A 169 10.50 -8.18 -11.52
CA PHE A 169 10.70 -6.76 -11.78
C PHE A 169 12.20 -6.38 -11.70
N PRO A 170 12.70 -5.52 -12.61
CA PRO A 170 14.08 -5.05 -12.54
C PRO A 170 14.25 -4.07 -11.38
N GLY A 171 15.45 -4.02 -10.81
CA GLY A 171 15.83 -3.05 -9.79
C GLY A 171 15.24 -3.26 -8.40
N ASP A 172 15.96 -2.76 -7.42
CA ASP A 172 15.58 -2.75 -6.01
C ASP A 172 14.77 -1.49 -5.68
N LEU A 173 13.80 -1.64 -4.78
CA LEU A 173 12.99 -0.53 -4.26
C LEU A 173 13.05 -0.48 -2.74
N LEU A 174 13.16 0.74 -2.20
CA LEU A 174 12.75 1.02 -0.83
C LEU A 174 11.29 1.48 -0.83
N ASN A 175 10.43 0.71 -0.19
CA ASN A 175 9.02 1.02 -0.03
C ASN A 175 8.75 1.59 1.36
N VAL A 176 7.94 2.65 1.42
CA VAL A 176 7.56 3.34 2.65
C VAL A 176 6.06 3.57 2.64
N ALA A 177 5.36 3.09 3.67
CA ALA A 177 3.95 3.33 3.89
C ALA A 177 3.76 4.04 5.23
N THR A 178 3.27 5.27 5.21
CA THR A 178 2.95 6.06 6.40
C THR A 178 1.45 6.27 6.49
N TYR A 179 0.89 5.99 7.67
CA TYR A 179 -0.50 6.26 7.99
C TYR A 179 -0.57 7.23 9.16
N THR A 180 -1.49 8.19 9.09
CA THR A 180 -1.69 9.22 10.12
C THR A 180 -3.18 9.48 10.33
N LEU A 181 -3.57 9.63 11.59
CA LEU A 181 -4.90 10.09 12.01
C LEU A 181 -4.82 11.53 12.51
N THR A 182 -5.86 12.31 12.21
CA THR A 182 -5.99 13.73 12.61
C THR A 182 -7.20 13.96 13.52
N ASP A 183 -7.17 15.05 14.29
CA ASP A 183 -8.25 15.42 15.21
C ASP A 183 -9.52 15.94 14.51
N GLU A 184 -9.37 16.49 13.29
CA GLU A 184 -10.47 16.50 12.33
C GLU A 184 -10.51 15.10 11.71
N PRO A 185 -11.52 14.25 12.01
CA PRO A 185 -11.44 12.81 11.77
C PRO A 185 -11.08 12.48 10.32
N ALA A 186 -9.83 12.12 10.08
CA ALA A 186 -9.34 11.73 8.77
C ALA A 186 -8.22 10.70 8.91
N TRP A 187 -8.19 9.76 7.97
CA TRP A 187 -7.08 8.86 7.76
C TRP A 187 -6.29 9.30 6.53
N ILE A 188 -5.04 9.68 6.75
CA ILE A 188 -4.10 10.05 5.68
C ILE A 188 -3.18 8.85 5.42
N SER A 189 -3.21 8.35 4.20
CA SER A 189 -2.28 7.33 3.72
C SER A 189 -1.27 7.93 2.73
N ARG A 190 0.00 7.66 2.97
CA ARG A 190 1.10 8.00 2.06
C ARG A 190 1.94 6.76 1.79
N ILE A 191 1.86 6.26 0.56
CA ILE A 191 2.64 5.11 0.08
C ILE A 191 3.61 5.56 -1.01
N VAL A 192 4.89 5.21 -0.87
CA VAL A 192 5.97 5.66 -1.74
C VAL A 192 6.93 4.50 -1.99
N SER A 193 7.32 4.30 -3.24
CA SER A 193 8.45 3.46 -3.62
C SER A 193 9.58 4.34 -4.16
N ILE A 194 10.81 4.02 -3.77
CA ILE A 194 12.02 4.75 -4.16
C ILE A 194 12.93 3.76 -4.90
N PRO A 195 13.12 3.93 -6.23
CA PRO A 195 14.06 3.09 -6.99
C PRO A 195 15.50 3.41 -6.64
N LEU A 196 16.31 2.36 -6.47
CA LEU A 196 17.67 2.48 -5.97
C LEU A 196 18.74 2.29 -7.05
N ASN A 197 18.51 1.44 -8.04
CA ASN A 197 19.53 1.03 -9.02
C ASN A 197 19.02 1.01 -10.47
N ASP A 198 17.83 0.48 -10.74
CA ASP A 198 17.32 0.35 -12.12
C ASP A 198 15.96 1.04 -12.31
N ALA A 199 15.68 1.43 -13.56
CA ALA A 199 14.35 1.85 -13.97
C ALA A 199 13.37 0.67 -13.87
N THR A 200 12.20 0.91 -13.28
CA THR A 200 11.21 -0.13 -13.00
C THR A 200 9.81 0.47 -12.92
N PRO A 201 8.75 -0.23 -13.33
CA PRO A 201 7.40 0.27 -13.20
C PRO A 201 6.96 0.21 -11.72
N ILE A 202 6.29 1.26 -11.26
CA ILE A 202 5.78 1.37 -9.89
C ILE A 202 4.33 1.83 -9.98
N MET A 203 3.42 1.08 -9.38
CA MET A 203 2.03 1.48 -9.18
C MET A 203 1.58 0.90 -7.85
N LEU A 204 1.43 1.73 -6.83
CA LEU A 204 1.00 1.29 -5.50
C LEU A 204 -0.47 1.64 -5.26
N ALA A 205 -1.15 0.82 -4.47
CA ALA A 205 -2.46 1.15 -3.93
C ALA A 205 -2.65 0.54 -2.53
N ASN A 206 -3.55 1.11 -1.74
CA ASN A 206 -4.14 0.39 -0.62
C ASN A 206 -5.38 -0.34 -1.13
N HIS A 207 -5.53 -1.61 -0.79
CA HIS A 207 -6.63 -2.43 -1.25
C HIS A 207 -7.76 -2.52 -0.20
N VAL A 208 -8.27 -1.36 0.21
CA VAL A 208 -9.29 -1.24 1.26
C VAL A 208 -10.68 -1.48 0.67
N TYR A 209 -11.44 -2.35 1.33
CA TYR A 209 -12.84 -2.56 1.07
C TYR A 209 -13.66 -1.86 2.15
N TRP A 210 -14.63 -1.06 1.71
CA TRP A 210 -15.44 -0.21 2.58
C TRP A 210 -16.85 -0.78 2.70
N ASN A 211 -17.41 -0.70 3.91
CA ASN A 211 -18.84 -0.85 4.15
C ASN A 211 -19.26 0.20 5.18
N LEU A 212 -19.88 1.29 4.72
CA LEU A 212 -20.27 2.40 5.59
C LEU A 212 -21.42 2.05 6.53
N GLY A 213 -22.22 1.03 6.19
CA GLY A 213 -23.23 0.45 7.07
C GLY A 213 -22.64 -0.41 8.18
N ALA A 214 -21.34 -0.74 8.14
CA ALA A 214 -20.61 -1.45 9.18
C ALA A 214 -21.26 -2.77 9.65
N PHE A 215 -22.02 -3.44 8.78
CA PHE A 215 -22.70 -4.72 9.07
C PHE A 215 -23.61 -4.69 10.32
N VAL A 216 -24.11 -3.51 10.69
CA VAL A 216 -24.87 -3.33 11.95
C VAL A 216 -26.25 -3.99 11.93
N ASP A 217 -26.78 -4.26 10.73
CA ASP A 217 -28.05 -4.94 10.49
C ASP A 217 -28.06 -5.66 9.12
N GLU A 218 -29.18 -6.31 8.80
CA GLU A 218 -29.35 -7.07 7.56
C GLU A 218 -29.31 -6.19 6.29
N GLU A 219 -29.75 -4.93 6.38
CA GLU A 219 -29.73 -4.00 5.24
C GLU A 219 -28.31 -3.47 4.98
N ALA A 220 -27.47 -3.43 6.02
CA ALA A 220 -26.07 -3.01 6.00
C ALA A 220 -25.07 -4.12 5.60
N VAL A 221 -25.54 -5.32 5.22
CA VAL A 221 -24.66 -6.42 4.77
C VAL A 221 -24.00 -6.13 3.43
N THR A 222 -24.67 -5.34 2.58
CA THR A 222 -24.17 -4.99 1.24
C THR A 222 -24.04 -3.47 1.09
N VAL A 223 -23.18 -3.03 0.19
CA VAL A 223 -23.02 -1.61 -0.14
C VAL A 223 -24.02 -1.11 -1.19
N LEU A 224 -25.07 -1.88 -1.50
CA LEU A 224 -26.02 -1.53 -2.58
C LEU A 224 -26.89 -0.31 -2.25
N ASN A 225 -26.98 0.04 -0.97
CA ASN A 225 -27.67 1.24 -0.49
C ASN A 225 -26.72 2.45 -0.35
N ASP A 226 -25.41 2.28 -0.59
CA ASP A 226 -24.45 3.37 -0.52
C ASP A 226 -24.55 4.26 -1.76
N THR A 227 -24.29 5.55 -1.57
CA THR A 227 -24.21 6.52 -2.67
C THR A 227 -22.75 6.80 -3.02
N LEU A 228 -22.33 6.46 -4.24
CA LEU A 228 -21.03 6.83 -4.78
C LEU A 228 -21.15 8.09 -5.65
N TYR A 229 -20.31 9.10 -5.38
CA TYR A 229 -20.21 10.31 -6.18
C TYR A 229 -18.76 10.62 -6.53
N MET A 230 -18.44 10.67 -7.82
CA MET A 230 -17.10 10.95 -8.35
C MET A 230 -17.12 12.18 -9.26
N PRO A 231 -17.12 13.42 -8.69
CA PRO A 231 -17.35 14.65 -9.44
C PRO A 231 -16.31 14.98 -10.51
N TYR A 232 -15.14 14.34 -10.44
CA TYR A 232 -14.00 14.62 -11.32
C TYR A 232 -13.67 13.44 -12.25
N ALA A 233 -14.53 12.41 -12.29
CA ALA A 233 -14.36 11.25 -13.15
C ALA A 233 -15.40 11.30 -14.27
N ASP A 234 -15.02 11.91 -15.39
CA ASP A 234 -15.88 12.00 -16.58
C ASP A 234 -15.76 10.78 -17.51
N ARG A 235 -14.79 9.90 -17.25
CA ARG A 235 -14.41 8.79 -18.14
C ARG A 235 -13.98 7.54 -17.38
N ILE A 236 -14.10 6.38 -18.03
CA ILE A 236 -13.70 5.06 -17.54
C ILE A 236 -12.75 4.37 -18.51
N ILE A 237 -11.86 3.54 -17.97
CA ILE A 237 -10.98 2.67 -18.77
C ILE A 237 -11.77 1.42 -19.15
N GLU A 238 -11.89 1.17 -20.45
CA GLU A 238 -12.51 -0.06 -20.94
C GLU A 238 -11.57 -1.26 -20.74
N VAL A 239 -12.14 -2.39 -20.35
CA VAL A 239 -11.40 -3.64 -20.14
C VAL A 239 -12.00 -4.78 -20.95
N ASP A 240 -11.15 -5.76 -21.30
CA ASP A 240 -11.58 -6.98 -21.96
C ASP A 240 -12.14 -8.03 -20.97
N SER A 241 -12.42 -9.24 -21.46
CA SER A 241 -13.03 -10.31 -20.66
C SER A 241 -12.15 -10.85 -19.53
N ILE A 242 -10.84 -10.56 -19.54
CA ILE A 242 -9.91 -10.89 -18.45
C ILE A 242 -9.48 -9.62 -17.69
N LEU A 243 -10.25 -8.54 -17.84
CA LEU A 243 -10.10 -7.29 -17.12
C LEU A 243 -8.80 -6.53 -17.44
N ILE A 244 -8.20 -6.77 -18.62
CA ILE A 244 -7.05 -6.01 -19.13
C ILE A 244 -7.56 -4.76 -19.86
N PRO A 245 -6.98 -3.57 -19.61
CA PRO A 245 -7.30 -2.37 -20.37
C PRO A 245 -7.14 -2.57 -21.89
N THR A 246 -8.18 -2.23 -22.65
CA THR A 246 -8.15 -2.33 -24.12
C THR A 246 -7.39 -1.17 -24.77
N GLY A 247 -7.18 -0.09 -24.01
CA GLY A 247 -6.67 1.20 -24.48
C GLY A 247 -7.76 2.20 -24.84
N ALA A 248 -9.04 1.78 -24.86
CA ALA A 248 -10.17 2.69 -25.02
C ALA A 248 -10.51 3.41 -23.71
N ILE A 249 -10.92 4.67 -23.83
CA ILE A 249 -11.36 5.52 -22.72
C ILE A 249 -12.76 6.02 -23.10
N ASN A 250 -13.76 5.63 -22.33
CA ASN A 250 -15.17 5.98 -22.54
C ASN A 250 -15.60 7.10 -21.61
#